data_AF-A0A3P1Y9V7-F1
#
_entry.id   AF-A0A3P1Y9V7-F1
#
_cell.length_a   1.000
_cell.length_b   1.000
_cell.length_c   1.000
_cell.angle_alpha   90.00
_cell.angle_beta   90.00
_cell.angle_gamma   90.00
#
_symmetry.space_group_name_H-M   'P 1'
#
loop_
_entity.id
_entity.type
_entity.pdbx_description
1 polymer ?
#
loop_
_entity_poly.entity_id
_entity_poly.type
_entity_poly.pdbx_seq_one_letter_code
_entity_poly.pdbx_strand_id
1 'polypeptide(L)'
;MTVRIVSNAVNALISGADDNVKRLVQEMLSYEVEAGDWKGTSTMFNWSKNAFPAGFAKPVATNLLKAGIKCVHVRKEKAPALGKPNPVVNPFPYNPDYAYQDQTVETLVREGMMIAQIATGGGKSNVACKAAARIGRMTLFLTTRSVLMFQMAENFQKSIDYRAENGEPWLKGQRVGVIGSGEFQVSRHINVATVQTLASFLEEPPRDASPEKKQYHLKRRELVKRFLSSISLLILEEAHESSGSNFYDIARLCINADYRLALTATPFMKDSTEANMRLMAVAGRIEIKVTE
;
A
#
# COMPACT_ATOMS: atom_id res chain seq x y z
N MET A 1 -20.48 24.01 14.17
CA MET A 1 -19.68 23.61 13.00
C MET A 1 -19.51 22.11 12.99
N THR A 2 -19.77 21.43 11.87
CA THR A 2 -19.50 19.99 11.72
C THR A 2 -18.52 19.82 10.57
N VAL A 3 -17.32 19.32 10.90
CA VAL A 3 -16.29 18.99 9.93
C VAL A 3 -16.65 17.67 9.25
N ARG A 4 -16.44 17.59 7.94
CA ARG A 4 -16.61 16.34 7.20
C ARG A 4 -15.32 15.98 6.48
N ILE A 5 -14.83 14.78 6.75
CA ILE A 5 -13.71 14.16 6.04
C ILE A 5 -14.29 13.11 5.09
N VAL A 6 -14.04 13.25 3.80
CA VAL A 6 -14.42 12.25 2.78
C VAL A 6 -13.15 11.66 2.18
N SER A 7 -13.03 10.34 2.14
CA SER A 7 -11.81 9.69 1.63
C SER A 7 -12.08 8.58 0.62
N ASN A 8 -11.13 8.35 -0.28
CA ASN A 8 -11.04 7.15 -1.11
C ASN A 8 -9.78 6.34 -0.73
N ALA A 9 -9.29 5.49 -1.64
CA ALA A 9 -8.09 4.68 -1.42
C ALA A 9 -6.79 5.48 -1.22
N VAL A 10 -6.69 6.71 -1.76
CA VAL A 10 -5.45 7.50 -1.82
C VAL A 10 -5.56 8.83 -1.10
N ASN A 11 -6.68 9.55 -1.30
CA ASN A 11 -6.85 10.92 -0.85
C ASN A 11 -8.03 11.03 0.12
N ALA A 12 -7.91 11.98 1.04
CA ALA A 12 -8.98 12.50 1.89
C ALA A 12 -9.16 14.00 1.62
N LEU A 13 -10.40 14.47 1.67
CA LEU A 13 -10.80 15.86 1.55
C LEU A 13 -11.49 16.29 2.84
N ILE A 14 -11.20 17.50 3.31
CA ILE A 14 -11.86 18.13 4.45
C ILE A 14 -12.81 19.24 3.96
N SER A 15 -14.01 19.28 4.53
CA SER A 15 -15.03 20.30 4.26
C SER A 15 -15.72 20.72 5.56
N GLY A 16 -16.30 21.93 5.57
CA GLY A 16 -16.95 22.48 6.77
C GLY A 16 -15.97 22.85 7.90
N ALA A 17 -14.67 22.93 7.60
CA ALA A 17 -13.62 23.36 8.52
C ALA A 17 -13.23 24.82 8.24
N ASP A 18 -13.15 25.63 9.29
CA ASP A 18 -12.54 26.95 9.24
C ASP A 18 -10.99 26.85 9.24
N ASP A 19 -10.32 27.99 9.14
CA ASP A 19 -8.86 28.02 9.06
C ASP A 19 -8.17 27.59 10.36
N ASN A 20 -8.83 27.74 11.51
CA ASN A 20 -8.30 27.24 12.79
C ASN A 20 -8.27 25.71 12.81
N VAL A 21 -9.34 25.06 12.36
CA VAL A 21 -9.40 23.61 12.24
C VAL A 21 -8.40 23.11 11.18
N LYS A 22 -8.27 23.79 10.05
CA LYS A 22 -7.27 23.42 9.03
C LYS A 22 -5.84 23.53 9.55
N ARG A 23 -5.52 24.56 10.36
CA ARG A 23 -4.22 24.67 11.04
C ARG A 23 -3.98 23.51 12.00
N LEU A 24 -4.98 23.15 12.80
CA LEU A 24 -4.89 21.99 13.69
C LEU A 24 -4.65 20.69 12.90
N VAL A 25 -5.33 20.48 11.78
CA VAL A 25 -5.09 19.32 10.90
C VAL A 25 -3.68 19.37 10.28
N GLN A 26 -3.20 20.54 9.87
CA GLN A 26 -1.83 20.72 9.39
C GLN A 26 -0.83 20.29 10.47
N GLU A 27 -1.00 20.77 11.70
CA GLU A 27 -0.14 20.43 12.85
C GLU A 27 -0.11 18.92 13.12
N MET A 28 -1.26 18.25 13.08
CA MET A 28 -1.34 16.78 13.21
C MET A 28 -0.59 16.03 12.10
N LEU A 29 -0.41 16.67 10.94
CA LEU A 29 0.18 16.07 9.74
C LEU A 29 1.56 16.64 9.41
N SER A 30 2.11 17.47 10.29
CA SER A 30 3.44 18.05 10.15
C SER A 30 4.52 17.11 10.65
N TYR A 31 5.69 17.17 10.04
CA TYR A 31 6.84 16.34 10.37
C TYR A 31 8.15 17.05 10.05
N GLU A 32 9.21 16.67 10.75
CA GLU A 32 10.55 17.18 10.50
C GLU A 32 11.13 16.58 9.22
N VAL A 33 11.82 17.41 8.43
CA VAL A 33 12.53 17.02 7.22
C VAL A 33 13.95 17.53 7.30
N GLU A 34 14.88 16.65 6.94
CA GLU A 34 16.30 16.97 6.79
C GLU A 34 16.71 16.78 5.33
N ALA A 35 17.28 17.82 4.72
CA ALA A 35 17.74 17.80 3.34
C ALA A 35 19.12 18.46 3.24
N GLY A 36 20.17 17.64 3.27
CA GLY A 36 21.54 18.14 3.45
C GLY A 36 21.67 18.84 4.80
N ASP A 37 22.20 20.07 4.81
CA ASP A 37 22.35 20.89 6.03
C ASP A 37 21.05 21.59 6.47
N TRP A 38 19.98 21.52 5.66
CA TRP A 38 18.71 22.17 5.99
C TRP A 38 17.83 21.27 6.86
N LYS A 39 17.37 21.81 7.99
CA LYS A 39 16.32 21.23 8.84
C LYS A 39 15.10 22.13 8.84
N GLY A 40 13.92 21.55 8.67
CA GLY A 40 12.67 22.28 8.76
C GLY A 40 11.46 21.38 8.94
N THR A 41 10.27 21.98 8.80
CA THR A 41 8.99 21.27 8.95
C THR A 41 8.25 21.23 7.63
N SER A 42 7.78 20.04 7.26
CA SER A 42 6.86 19.82 6.15
C SER A 42 5.52 19.31 6.67
N THR A 43 4.50 19.26 5.82
CA THR A 43 3.16 18.77 6.17
C THR A 43 2.53 17.97 5.04
N MET A 44 1.77 16.93 5.39
CA MET A 44 0.97 16.18 4.44
C MET A 44 -0.37 16.86 4.09
N PHE A 45 -0.68 18.01 4.71
CA PHE A 45 -1.88 18.78 4.43
C PHE A 45 -1.70 19.74 3.24
N ASN A 46 -2.61 19.68 2.28
CA ASN A 46 -2.65 20.56 1.12
C ASN A 46 -3.78 21.58 1.29
N TRP A 47 -3.41 22.84 1.54
CA TRP A 47 -4.36 23.94 1.75
C TRP A 47 -5.22 24.26 0.53
N SER A 48 -4.63 24.33 -0.67
CA SER A 48 -5.36 24.72 -1.87
C SER A 48 -6.45 23.71 -2.25
N LYS A 49 -6.23 22.43 -1.93
CA LYS A 49 -7.17 21.34 -2.19
C LYS A 49 -8.01 20.96 -0.97
N ASN A 50 -7.73 21.52 0.21
CA ASN A 50 -8.26 21.05 1.49
C ASN A 50 -8.15 19.52 1.59
N ALA A 51 -6.96 18.98 1.33
CA ALA A 51 -6.75 17.56 1.11
C ALA A 51 -5.54 17.03 1.87
N PHE A 52 -5.54 15.74 2.17
CA PHE A 52 -4.40 15.02 2.74
C PHE A 52 -4.48 13.52 2.38
N PRO A 53 -3.43 12.72 2.60
CA PRO A 53 -3.46 11.30 2.27
C PRO A 53 -4.50 10.50 3.07
N ALA A 54 -5.17 9.55 2.41
CA ALA A 54 -6.26 8.78 3.00
C ALA A 54 -5.86 7.97 4.25
N GLY A 55 -4.59 7.56 4.35
CA GLY A 55 -4.08 6.85 5.52
C GLY A 55 -4.25 7.61 6.84
N PHE A 56 -4.35 8.93 6.79
CA PHE A 56 -4.58 9.76 7.99
C PHE A 56 -6.05 10.07 8.26
N ALA A 57 -7.00 9.67 7.39
CA ALA A 57 -8.40 10.10 7.51
C ALA A 57 -9.04 9.72 8.85
N LYS A 58 -8.88 8.45 9.25
CA LYS A 58 -9.42 7.93 10.52
C LYS A 58 -8.69 8.53 11.75
N PRO A 59 -7.34 8.57 11.80
CA PRO A 59 -6.62 9.28 12.86
C PRO A 59 -6.99 10.76 13.01
N VAL A 60 -7.06 11.52 11.92
CA VAL A 60 -7.41 12.94 11.93
C VAL A 60 -8.84 13.13 12.44
N ALA A 61 -9.80 12.35 11.93
CA ALA A 61 -11.18 12.42 12.41
C ALA A 61 -11.28 12.13 13.91
N THR A 62 -10.54 11.12 14.39
CA THR A 62 -10.49 10.76 15.81
C THR A 62 -9.89 11.89 16.66
N ASN A 63 -8.80 12.51 16.20
CA ASN A 63 -8.13 13.58 16.93
C ASN A 63 -8.96 14.88 16.94
N LEU A 64 -9.68 15.20 15.86
CA LEU A 64 -10.64 16.30 15.84
C LEU A 64 -11.76 16.09 16.88
N LEU A 65 -12.33 14.88 16.94
CA LEU A 65 -13.34 14.55 17.95
C LEU A 65 -12.79 14.69 19.38
N LYS A 66 -11.56 14.23 19.64
CA LYS A 66 -10.88 14.40 20.93
C LYS A 66 -10.63 15.87 21.28
N ALA A 67 -10.40 16.72 20.29
CA ALA A 67 -10.28 18.16 20.45
C ALA A 67 -11.64 18.89 20.59
N GLY A 68 -12.75 18.16 20.76
CA GLY A 68 -14.10 18.72 20.90
C GLY A 68 -14.73 19.20 19.58
N ILE A 69 -14.09 18.91 18.45
CA ILE A 69 -14.57 19.32 17.12
C ILE A 69 -15.42 18.18 16.54
N LYS A 70 -16.71 18.43 16.32
CA LYS A 70 -17.60 17.46 15.66
C LYS A 70 -17.07 17.15 14.27
N CYS A 71 -16.70 15.89 14.05
CA CYS A 71 -16.18 15.41 12.77
C CYS A 71 -16.89 14.13 12.33
N VAL A 72 -17.30 14.09 11.06
CA VAL A 72 -17.84 12.89 10.40
C VAL A 72 -16.85 12.42 9.34
N HIS A 73 -16.41 11.17 9.43
CA HIS A 73 -15.59 10.52 8.41
C HIS A 73 -16.46 9.61 7.54
N VAL A 74 -16.42 9.83 6.23
CA VAL A 74 -17.09 8.99 5.23
C VAL A 74 -16.05 8.48 4.23
N ARG A 75 -15.92 7.17 4.10
CA ARG A 75 -15.06 6.55 3.08
C ARG A 75 -15.93 6.15 1.88
N LYS A 76 -15.42 6.34 0.65
CA LYS A 76 -15.95 5.66 -0.54
C LYS A 76 -16.01 4.16 -0.24
N GLU A 77 -17.09 3.51 -0.64
CA GLU A 77 -17.24 2.07 -0.45
C GLU A 77 -16.08 1.30 -1.09
N LYS A 78 -15.59 0.27 -0.39
CA LYS A 78 -14.51 -0.59 -0.88
C LYS A 78 -15.06 -1.57 -1.89
N ALA A 79 -14.29 -1.86 -2.93
CA ALA A 79 -14.55 -3.06 -3.72
C ALA A 79 -14.61 -4.29 -2.79
N PRO A 80 -15.64 -5.15 -2.84
CA PRO A 80 -15.78 -6.26 -1.91
C PRO A 80 -14.69 -7.30 -2.14
N ALA A 81 -14.20 -7.92 -1.06
CA ALA A 81 -13.31 -9.07 -1.16
C ALA A 81 -14.04 -10.26 -1.82
N LEU A 82 -13.40 -10.91 -2.78
CA LEU A 82 -14.00 -11.98 -3.59
C LEU A 82 -13.64 -13.39 -3.10
N GLY A 83 -12.52 -13.53 -2.38
CA GLY A 83 -12.07 -14.80 -1.85
C GLY A 83 -12.81 -15.20 -0.57
N LYS A 84 -12.76 -16.50 -0.27
CA LYS A 84 -13.32 -17.06 0.96
C LYS A 84 -12.59 -16.50 2.19
N PRO A 85 -13.28 -16.28 3.32
CA PRO A 85 -12.65 -16.01 4.61
C PRO A 85 -11.61 -17.08 4.97
N ASN A 86 -10.51 -16.66 5.60
CA ASN A 86 -9.43 -17.53 6.07
C ASN A 86 -8.96 -18.57 5.02
N PRO A 87 -8.51 -18.13 3.84
CA PRO A 87 -8.17 -19.05 2.75
C PRO A 87 -7.00 -19.96 3.15
N VAL A 88 -7.09 -21.21 2.70
CA VAL A 88 -5.99 -22.18 2.75
C VAL A 88 -5.15 -21.99 1.49
N VAL A 89 -3.90 -21.57 1.67
CA VAL A 89 -3.04 -21.09 0.58
C VAL A 89 -1.81 -21.96 0.32
N ASN A 90 -1.64 -23.02 1.12
CA ASN A 90 -0.55 -23.99 1.06
C ASN A 90 -0.98 -25.25 1.87
N PRO A 91 -0.24 -26.37 1.81
CA PRO A 91 -0.60 -27.61 2.50
C PRO A 91 -0.28 -27.61 4.00
N PHE A 92 0.26 -26.52 4.56
CA PHE A 92 0.60 -26.50 5.98
C PHE A 92 -0.68 -26.56 6.83
N PRO A 93 -0.73 -27.43 7.85
CA PRO A 93 -1.89 -27.54 8.71
C PRO A 93 -2.08 -26.25 9.52
N TYR A 94 -3.30 -26.05 10.02
CA TYR A 94 -3.58 -24.97 10.95
C TYR A 94 -2.66 -25.05 12.18
N ASN A 95 -2.05 -23.91 12.52
CA ASN A 95 -1.27 -23.76 13.75
C ASN A 95 -1.83 -22.56 14.53
N PRO A 96 -2.30 -22.77 15.79
CA PRO A 96 -2.85 -21.69 16.61
C PRO A 96 -1.86 -20.56 16.88
N ASP A 97 -0.56 -20.85 16.93
CA ASP A 97 0.49 -19.84 17.12
C ASP A 97 0.52 -18.83 15.96
N TYR A 98 0.01 -19.22 14.79
CA TYR A 98 -0.10 -18.38 13.61
C TYR A 98 -1.52 -17.90 13.31
N ALA A 99 -2.46 -18.03 14.25
CA ALA A 99 -3.85 -17.56 14.08
C ALA A 99 -3.95 -16.06 13.75
N TYR A 100 -2.97 -15.27 14.19
CA TYR A 100 -2.86 -13.84 13.86
C TYR A 100 -2.76 -13.57 12.35
N GLN A 101 -2.32 -14.54 11.55
CA GLN A 101 -2.20 -14.35 10.10
C GLN A 101 -3.58 -14.20 9.45
N ASP A 102 -4.55 -15.01 9.87
CA ASP A 102 -5.95 -14.88 9.43
C ASP A 102 -6.60 -13.63 10.01
N GLN A 103 -6.36 -13.33 11.31
CA GLN A 103 -6.81 -12.08 11.93
C GLN A 103 -6.29 -10.84 11.18
N THR A 104 -5.04 -10.87 10.73
CA THR A 104 -4.42 -9.77 9.97
C THR A 104 -5.19 -9.52 8.68
N VAL A 105 -5.52 -10.60 7.96
CA VAL A 105 -6.21 -10.51 6.68
C VAL A 105 -7.67 -10.06 6.85
N GLU A 106 -8.40 -10.56 7.84
CA GLU A 106 -9.78 -10.09 8.08
C GLU A 106 -9.80 -8.65 8.63
N THR A 107 -8.79 -8.24 9.39
CA THR A 107 -8.61 -6.83 9.78
C THR A 107 -8.37 -5.95 8.55
N LEU A 108 -7.53 -6.39 7.60
CA LEU A 108 -7.33 -5.68 6.33
C LEU A 108 -8.66 -5.57 5.54
N VAL A 109 -9.47 -6.62 5.49
CA VAL A 109 -10.78 -6.57 4.83
C VAL A 109 -11.67 -5.50 5.47
N ARG A 110 -11.70 -5.42 6.81
CA ARG A 110 -12.51 -4.46 7.58
C ARG A 110 -12.00 -3.03 7.48
N GLU A 111 -10.70 -2.79 7.59
CA GLU A 111 -10.12 -1.44 7.63
C GLU A 111 -9.81 -0.90 6.22
N GLY A 112 -9.54 -1.77 5.25
CA GLY A 112 -9.09 -1.43 3.91
C GLY A 112 -7.60 -1.13 3.86
N MET A 113 -7.08 -0.27 4.73
CA MET A 113 -5.64 -0.01 4.79
C MET A 113 -5.12 -0.18 6.21
N MET A 114 -4.00 -0.89 6.35
CA MET A 114 -3.32 -1.04 7.64
C MET A 114 -1.83 -1.35 7.48
N ILE A 115 -1.09 -1.04 8.55
CA ILE A 115 0.24 -1.60 8.81
C ILE A 115 0.06 -2.82 9.73
N ALA A 116 0.65 -3.95 9.33
CA ALA A 116 0.83 -5.14 10.15
C ALA A 116 2.30 -5.22 10.58
N GLN A 117 2.56 -4.96 11.86
CA GLN A 117 3.87 -5.14 12.46
C GLN A 117 4.05 -6.62 12.80
N ILE A 118 4.82 -7.35 12.00
CA ILE A 118 5.06 -8.80 12.16
C ILE A 118 6.55 -9.07 12.10
N ALA A 119 7.07 -9.69 13.17
CA ALA A 119 8.48 -10.07 13.31
C ALA A 119 9.00 -10.93 12.14
N THR A 120 10.33 -10.96 11.98
CA THR A 120 10.98 -11.92 11.08
C THR A 120 10.68 -13.34 11.57
N GLY A 121 10.36 -14.25 10.65
CA GLY A 121 9.85 -15.59 11.01
C GLY A 121 8.34 -15.66 11.29
N GLY A 122 7.64 -14.53 11.47
CA GLY A 122 6.18 -14.48 11.68
C GLY A 122 5.31 -14.79 10.44
N GLY A 123 5.90 -15.36 9.39
CA GLY A 123 5.17 -15.79 8.20
C GLY A 123 4.54 -14.67 7.36
N LYS A 124 5.19 -13.50 7.26
CA LYS A 124 4.75 -12.37 6.39
C LYS A 124 4.39 -12.81 4.97
N SER A 125 5.18 -13.69 4.35
CA SER A 125 4.89 -14.23 3.01
C SER A 125 3.58 -15.03 2.98
N ASN A 126 3.25 -15.77 4.05
CA ASN A 126 1.98 -16.48 4.16
C ASN A 126 0.81 -15.51 4.32
N VAL A 127 0.98 -14.46 5.13
CA VAL A 127 -0.01 -13.37 5.27
C VAL A 127 -0.26 -12.71 3.92
N ALA A 128 0.78 -12.43 3.14
CA ALA A 128 0.63 -11.85 1.81
C ALA A 128 -0.12 -12.78 0.85
N CYS A 129 0.16 -14.09 0.87
CA CYS A 129 -0.59 -15.09 0.09
C CYS A 129 -2.07 -15.17 0.52
N LYS A 130 -2.33 -15.22 1.84
CA LYS A 130 -3.69 -15.22 2.40
C LYS A 130 -4.44 -13.92 2.05
N ALA A 131 -3.79 -12.77 2.11
CA ALA A 131 -4.38 -11.48 1.71
C ALA A 131 -4.75 -11.47 0.22
N ALA A 132 -3.84 -11.88 -0.66
CA ALA A 132 -4.11 -11.96 -2.10
C ALA A 132 -5.26 -12.94 -2.41
N ALA A 133 -5.28 -14.10 -1.73
CA ALA A 133 -6.35 -15.08 -1.85
C ALA A 133 -7.70 -14.55 -1.36
N ARG A 134 -7.73 -13.95 -0.16
CA ARG A 134 -8.93 -13.43 0.49
C ARG A 134 -9.53 -12.26 -0.29
N ILE A 135 -8.70 -11.32 -0.72
CA ILE A 135 -9.18 -10.19 -1.51
C ILE A 135 -9.61 -10.67 -2.90
N GLY A 136 -8.87 -11.61 -3.50
CA GLY A 136 -9.26 -12.26 -4.75
C GLY A 136 -9.34 -11.29 -5.94
N ARG A 137 -8.57 -10.19 -5.89
CA ARG A 137 -8.51 -9.16 -6.93
C ARG A 137 -7.08 -8.88 -7.33
N MET A 138 -6.90 -8.08 -8.38
CA MET A 138 -5.57 -7.82 -8.92
C MET A 138 -4.66 -7.21 -7.86
N THR A 139 -3.56 -7.93 -7.59
CA THR A 139 -2.65 -7.68 -6.48
C THR A 139 -1.30 -7.22 -7.02
N LEU A 140 -0.71 -6.22 -6.37
CA LEU A 140 0.69 -5.83 -6.52
C LEU A 140 1.39 -5.99 -5.18
N PHE A 141 2.42 -6.83 -5.13
CA PHE A 141 3.39 -6.88 -4.06
C PHE A 141 4.62 -6.06 -4.45
N LEU A 142 4.95 -5.06 -3.64
CA LEU A 142 6.00 -4.10 -3.91
C LEU A 142 7.10 -4.23 -2.86
N THR A 143 8.33 -4.45 -3.32
CA THR A 143 9.54 -4.56 -2.49
C THR A 143 10.68 -3.72 -3.06
N THR A 144 11.77 -3.56 -2.32
CA THR A 144 12.96 -2.83 -2.76
C THR A 144 14.06 -3.75 -3.30
N ARG A 145 13.99 -5.06 -3.04
CA ARG A 145 15.07 -6.01 -3.35
C ARG A 145 14.61 -7.07 -4.35
N SER A 146 15.36 -7.23 -5.44
CA SER A 146 15.03 -8.22 -6.48
C SER A 146 14.99 -9.66 -5.97
N VAL A 147 15.87 -10.02 -5.03
CA VAL A 147 15.88 -11.37 -4.43
C VAL A 147 14.57 -11.66 -3.70
N LEU A 148 14.11 -10.72 -2.87
CA LEU A 148 12.82 -10.82 -2.16
C LEU A 148 11.65 -10.85 -3.15
N MET A 149 11.73 -10.06 -4.23
CA MET A 149 10.72 -10.07 -5.29
C MET A 149 10.56 -11.47 -5.90
N PHE A 150 11.65 -12.14 -6.28
CA PHE A 150 11.59 -13.48 -6.86
C PHE A 150 11.14 -14.54 -5.85
N GLN A 151 11.61 -14.47 -4.60
CA GLN A 151 11.15 -15.35 -3.53
C GLN A 151 9.63 -15.21 -3.31
N MET A 152 9.12 -13.98 -3.31
CA MET A 152 7.70 -13.75 -3.18
C MET A 152 6.91 -14.19 -4.42
N ALA A 153 7.48 -14.05 -5.62
CA ALA A 153 6.89 -14.58 -6.84
C ALA A 153 6.69 -16.10 -6.75
N GLU A 154 7.71 -16.82 -6.27
CA GLU A 154 7.65 -18.26 -6.08
C GLU A 154 6.61 -18.66 -5.03
N ASN A 155 6.56 -17.95 -3.90
CA ASN A 155 5.56 -18.18 -2.86
C ASN A 155 4.12 -17.97 -3.37
N PHE A 156 3.88 -16.90 -4.13
CA PHE A 156 2.59 -16.68 -4.76
C PHE A 156 2.26 -17.74 -5.81
N GLN A 157 3.23 -18.17 -6.61
CA GLN A 157 3.01 -19.22 -7.62
C GLN A 157 2.64 -20.54 -6.96
N LYS A 158 3.40 -20.97 -5.93
CA LYS A 158 3.07 -22.16 -5.12
C LYS A 158 1.67 -22.06 -4.51
N SER A 159 1.28 -20.88 -4.04
CA SER A 159 -0.05 -20.65 -3.51
C SER A 159 -1.16 -20.75 -4.57
N ILE A 160 -0.94 -20.18 -5.76
CA ILE A 160 -1.87 -20.28 -6.90
C ILE A 160 -2.05 -21.74 -7.30
N ASP A 161 -0.95 -22.48 -7.46
CA ASP A 161 -0.97 -23.87 -7.91
C ASP A 161 -1.67 -24.77 -6.87
N TYR A 162 -1.34 -24.60 -5.58
CA TYR A 162 -2.02 -25.31 -4.50
C TYR A 162 -3.53 -25.02 -4.50
N ARG A 163 -3.95 -23.75 -4.60
CA ARG A 163 -5.38 -23.39 -4.62
C ARG A 163 -6.08 -23.92 -5.88
N ALA A 164 -5.40 -23.95 -7.03
CA ALA A 164 -5.93 -24.52 -8.26
C ALA A 164 -6.29 -26.00 -8.11
N GLU A 165 -5.47 -26.76 -7.37
CA GLU A 165 -5.71 -28.16 -7.04
C GLU A 165 -6.74 -28.34 -5.91
N ASN A 166 -6.96 -27.31 -5.09
CA ASN A 166 -7.74 -27.37 -3.85
C ASN A 166 -8.94 -26.41 -3.85
N GLY A 167 -9.77 -26.49 -4.89
CA GLY A 167 -11.09 -25.84 -4.91
C GLY A 167 -11.16 -24.49 -5.62
N GLU A 168 -10.10 -24.06 -6.29
CA GLU A 168 -10.08 -22.87 -7.15
C GLU A 168 -9.56 -23.16 -8.58
N PRO A 169 -10.17 -24.09 -9.33
CA PRO A 169 -9.60 -24.61 -10.59
C PRO A 169 -9.40 -23.57 -11.70
N TRP A 170 -10.06 -22.41 -11.64
CA TRP A 170 -9.84 -21.30 -12.58
C TRP A 170 -8.42 -20.70 -12.48
N LEU A 171 -7.70 -20.98 -11.40
CA LEU A 171 -6.30 -20.60 -11.22
C LEU A 171 -5.32 -21.51 -11.95
N LYS A 172 -5.75 -22.66 -12.47
CA LYS A 172 -4.88 -23.63 -13.13
C LYS A 172 -4.16 -22.97 -14.32
N GLY A 173 -2.83 -23.05 -14.31
CA GLY A 173 -1.96 -22.48 -15.34
C GLY A 173 -1.80 -20.95 -15.29
N GLN A 174 -2.42 -20.27 -14.32
CA GLN A 174 -2.16 -18.84 -14.12
C GLN A 174 -0.75 -18.62 -13.58
N ARG A 175 -0.12 -17.53 -14.03
CA ARG A 175 1.25 -17.18 -13.65
C ARG A 175 1.29 -15.88 -12.87
N VAL A 176 2.24 -15.79 -11.94
CA VAL A 176 2.57 -14.55 -11.26
C VAL A 176 3.31 -13.62 -12.23
N GLY A 177 2.89 -12.36 -12.30
CA GLY A 177 3.60 -11.32 -13.05
C GLY A 177 4.83 -10.84 -12.29
N VAL A 178 5.92 -10.58 -13.01
CA VAL A 178 7.19 -10.10 -12.44
C VAL A 178 7.63 -8.84 -13.18
N ILE A 179 7.89 -7.77 -12.41
CA ILE A 179 8.31 -6.47 -12.94
C ILE A 179 9.56 -6.01 -12.19
N GLY A 180 10.74 -6.32 -12.73
CA GLY A 180 12.01 -6.06 -12.08
C GLY A 180 13.13 -6.93 -12.64
N SER A 181 14.38 -6.54 -12.43
CA SER A 181 15.55 -7.30 -12.90
C SER A 181 15.53 -7.68 -14.39
N GLY A 182 15.06 -6.76 -15.24
CA GLY A 182 14.93 -6.98 -16.69
C GLY A 182 13.60 -7.59 -17.14
N GLU A 183 12.78 -8.07 -16.21
CA GLU A 183 11.45 -8.63 -16.51
C GLU A 183 10.36 -7.56 -16.56
N PHE A 184 9.46 -7.71 -17.53
CA PHE A 184 8.22 -6.94 -17.62
C PHE A 184 7.07 -7.85 -18.04
N GLN A 185 6.57 -8.64 -17.08
CA GLN A 185 5.47 -9.56 -17.29
C GLN A 185 4.34 -9.22 -16.33
N VAL A 186 3.17 -8.88 -16.87
CA VAL A 186 1.99 -8.53 -16.07
C VAL A 186 1.00 -9.69 -16.07
N SER A 187 0.51 -10.04 -14.90
CA SER A 187 -0.57 -10.99 -14.67
C SER A 187 -1.86 -10.27 -14.31
N ARG A 188 -2.99 -10.85 -14.71
CA ARG A 188 -4.34 -10.41 -14.31
C ARG A 188 -4.69 -10.72 -12.85
N HIS A 189 -3.85 -11.50 -12.14
CA HIS A 189 -4.11 -11.95 -10.78
C HIS A 189 -3.14 -11.34 -9.77
N ILE A 190 -1.90 -11.82 -9.74
CA ILE A 190 -0.90 -11.41 -8.74
C ILE A 190 0.36 -10.99 -9.48
N ASN A 191 0.89 -9.83 -9.09
CA ASN A 191 2.10 -9.25 -9.64
C ASN A 191 3.06 -8.93 -8.51
N VAL A 192 4.35 -9.13 -8.74
CA VAL A 192 5.44 -8.67 -7.88
C VAL A 192 6.27 -7.65 -8.64
N ALA A 193 6.76 -6.62 -7.95
CA ALA A 193 7.61 -5.62 -8.56
C ALA A 193 8.64 -5.05 -7.59
N THR A 194 9.75 -4.54 -8.14
CA THR A 194 10.64 -3.67 -7.39
C THR A 194 10.24 -2.19 -7.54
N VAL A 195 10.40 -1.42 -6.46
CA VAL A 195 10.17 0.03 -6.43
C VAL A 195 10.98 0.73 -7.52
N GLN A 196 12.26 0.38 -7.65
CA GLN A 196 13.22 1.03 -8.54
C GLN A 196 12.83 0.85 -10.02
N THR A 197 12.40 -0.36 -10.40
CA THR A 197 12.01 -0.64 -11.78
C THR A 197 10.73 0.10 -12.15
N LEU A 198 9.71 0.09 -11.28
CA LEU A 198 8.49 0.86 -11.52
C LEU A 198 8.76 2.36 -11.56
N ALA A 199 9.60 2.88 -10.66
CA ALA A 199 9.98 4.29 -10.63
C ALA A 199 10.63 4.71 -11.96
N SER A 200 11.60 3.94 -12.46
CA SER A 200 12.24 4.21 -13.76
C SER A 200 11.25 4.20 -14.92
N PHE A 201 10.24 3.32 -14.91
CA PHE A 201 9.20 3.34 -15.94
C PHE A 201 8.26 4.53 -15.82
N LEU A 202 8.20 5.16 -14.65
CA LEU A 202 7.43 6.36 -14.32
C LEU A 202 8.25 7.64 -14.37
N GLU A 203 9.46 7.63 -14.94
CA GLU A 203 10.24 8.84 -15.19
C GLU A 203 9.78 9.54 -16.47
N GLU A 204 9.98 10.87 -16.53
CA GLU A 204 9.79 11.61 -17.78
C GLU A 204 10.92 11.26 -18.76
N PRO A 205 10.67 11.23 -20.07
CA PRO A 205 11.73 10.96 -21.03
C PRO A 205 12.82 12.05 -20.96
N PRO A 206 14.11 11.71 -21.18
CA PRO A 206 15.17 12.70 -21.24
C PRO A 206 14.88 13.78 -22.28
N ARG A 207 15.25 15.03 -21.97
CA ARG A 207 14.97 16.19 -22.83
C ARG A 207 15.64 16.07 -24.19
N ASP A 208 16.82 15.47 -24.22
CA ASP A 208 17.69 15.22 -25.37
C ASP A 208 17.41 13.89 -26.08
N ALA A 209 16.47 13.07 -25.59
CA ALA A 209 16.12 11.82 -26.25
C ALA A 209 15.51 12.06 -27.64
N SER A 210 15.82 11.16 -28.59
CA SER A 210 15.24 11.18 -29.93
C SER A 210 13.71 11.07 -29.88
N PRO A 211 12.99 11.54 -30.91
CA PRO A 211 11.52 11.42 -30.97
C PRO A 211 11.01 9.99 -30.74
N GLU A 212 11.70 8.98 -31.29
CA GLU A 212 11.33 7.56 -31.16
C GLU A 212 11.51 7.08 -29.72
N LYS A 213 12.65 7.42 -29.09
CA LYS A 213 12.91 7.08 -27.68
C LYS A 213 11.89 7.74 -26.76
N LYS A 214 11.56 9.02 -26.99
CA LYS A 214 10.52 9.73 -26.25
C LYS A 214 9.17 9.02 -26.37
N GLN A 215 8.77 8.66 -27.58
CA GLN A 215 7.51 7.97 -27.81
C GLN A 215 7.46 6.61 -27.11
N TYR A 216 8.54 5.83 -27.17
CA TYR A 216 8.65 4.55 -26.46
C TYR A 216 8.51 4.72 -24.95
N HIS A 217 9.23 5.68 -24.36
CA HIS A 217 9.14 5.99 -22.93
C HIS A 217 7.72 6.39 -22.51
N LEU A 218 7.08 7.30 -23.26
CA LEU A 218 5.72 7.76 -22.95
C LEU A 218 4.70 6.61 -23.03
N LYS A 219 4.81 5.73 -24.03
CA LYS A 219 3.95 4.54 -24.15
C LYS A 219 4.11 3.60 -22.96
N ARG A 220 5.35 3.29 -22.56
CA ARG A 220 5.64 2.43 -21.40
C ARG A 220 5.13 3.06 -20.09
N ARG A 221 5.35 4.36 -19.89
CA ARG A 221 4.87 5.11 -18.74
C ARG A 221 3.35 5.06 -18.63
N GLU A 222 2.64 5.26 -19.72
CA GLU A 222 1.18 5.19 -19.75
C GLU A 222 0.66 3.77 -19.48
N LEU A 223 1.31 2.75 -20.05
CA LEU A 223 1.00 1.35 -19.74
C LEU A 223 1.15 1.04 -18.25
N VAL A 224 2.25 1.48 -17.62
CA VAL A 224 2.48 1.28 -16.18
C VAL A 224 1.46 2.04 -15.34
N LYS A 225 1.10 3.28 -15.71
CA LYS A 225 0.04 4.03 -15.01
C LYS A 225 -1.30 3.29 -15.06
N ARG A 226 -1.67 2.76 -16.23
CA ARG A 226 -2.90 1.95 -16.38
C ARG A 226 -2.85 0.70 -15.51
N PHE A 227 -1.74 -0.04 -15.57
CA PHE A 227 -1.51 -1.20 -14.72
C PHE A 227 -1.67 -0.86 -13.23
N LEU A 228 -0.95 0.15 -12.72
CA LEU A 228 -1.04 0.58 -11.32
C LEU A 228 -2.46 0.99 -10.95
N SER A 229 -3.15 1.75 -11.81
CA SER A 229 -4.53 2.17 -11.56
C SER A 229 -5.52 1.01 -11.44
N SER A 230 -5.21 -0.14 -12.03
CA SER A 230 -6.07 -1.33 -12.00
C SER A 230 -5.83 -2.24 -10.78
N ILE A 231 -4.80 -1.97 -9.97
CA ILE A 231 -4.52 -2.69 -8.73
C ILE A 231 -5.63 -2.45 -7.70
N SER A 232 -6.12 -3.52 -7.08
CA SER A 232 -7.12 -3.49 -5.99
C SER A 232 -6.52 -3.80 -4.62
N LEU A 233 -5.48 -4.62 -4.58
CA LEU A 233 -4.69 -4.91 -3.38
C LEU A 233 -3.23 -4.51 -3.61
N LEU A 234 -2.74 -3.58 -2.79
CA LEU A 234 -1.35 -3.19 -2.74
C LEU A 234 -0.73 -3.76 -1.46
N ILE A 235 0.27 -4.63 -1.59
CA ILE A 235 1.06 -5.16 -0.49
C ILE A 235 2.44 -4.53 -0.54
N LEU A 236 2.89 -4.03 0.60
CA LEU A 236 4.12 -3.27 0.74
C LEU A 236 5.02 -4.00 1.71
N GLU A 237 6.18 -4.44 1.24
CA GLU A 237 7.15 -5.15 2.07
C GLU A 237 8.35 -4.26 2.38
N GLU A 238 8.78 -4.26 3.65
CA GLU A 238 9.88 -3.44 4.17
C GLU A 238 9.82 -1.99 3.72
N ALA A 239 8.61 -1.43 3.69
CA ALA A 239 8.34 -0.08 3.23
C ALA A 239 9.08 1.00 4.05
N HIS A 240 9.54 0.68 5.25
CA HIS A 240 10.39 1.56 6.06
C HIS A 240 11.81 1.69 5.49
N GLU A 241 12.33 0.66 4.79
CA GLU A 241 13.64 0.70 4.13
C GLU A 241 13.59 1.56 2.85
N SER A 242 12.42 1.69 2.23
CA SER A 242 12.18 2.63 1.13
C SER A 242 11.90 4.04 1.66
N SER A 243 12.92 4.69 2.24
CA SER A 243 12.88 6.11 2.63
C SER A 243 12.63 7.07 1.46
N GLY A 244 12.68 6.59 0.21
CA GLY A 244 12.51 7.39 -1.01
C GLY A 244 11.05 7.73 -1.36
N SER A 245 10.86 8.88 -2.03
CA SER A 245 9.57 9.36 -2.57
C SER A 245 8.92 8.36 -3.52
N ASN A 246 9.71 7.55 -4.24
CA ASN A 246 9.24 6.65 -5.29
C ASN A 246 8.17 5.65 -4.83
N PHE A 247 8.33 5.08 -3.63
CA PHE A 247 7.35 4.16 -3.08
C PHE A 247 6.00 4.85 -2.87
N TYR A 248 6.04 6.04 -2.26
CA TYR A 248 4.86 6.87 -2.01
C TYR A 248 4.19 7.27 -3.33
N ASP A 249 4.96 7.67 -4.33
CA ASP A 249 4.46 8.09 -5.63
C ASP A 249 3.81 6.94 -6.41
N ILE A 250 4.44 5.74 -6.42
CA ILE A 250 3.85 4.53 -7.01
C ILE A 250 2.53 4.19 -6.33
N ALA A 251 2.49 4.17 -4.99
CA ALA A 251 1.29 3.82 -4.23
C ALA A 251 0.13 4.79 -4.46
N ARG A 252 0.41 6.06 -4.79
CA ARG A 252 -0.62 7.06 -5.15
C ARG A 252 -1.22 6.84 -6.54
N LEU A 253 -0.49 6.18 -7.44
CA LEU A 253 -1.01 5.80 -8.76
C LEU A 253 -1.94 4.57 -8.69
N CYS A 254 -1.86 3.79 -7.60
CA CYS A 254 -2.79 2.69 -7.32
C CYS A 254 -4.16 3.19 -6.83
N ILE A 255 -4.82 4.03 -7.63
CA ILE A 255 -6.04 4.77 -7.24
C ILE A 255 -7.25 3.90 -6.87
N ASN A 256 -7.28 2.64 -7.34
CA ASN A 256 -8.32 1.67 -7.04
C ASN A 256 -7.89 0.63 -5.98
N ALA A 257 -6.70 0.78 -5.39
CA ALA A 257 -6.23 -0.11 -4.33
C ALA A 257 -6.89 0.22 -3.01
N ASP A 258 -8.16 -0.18 -2.88
CA ASP A 258 -8.95 -0.08 -1.66
C ASP A 258 -8.35 -0.87 -0.50
N TYR A 259 -7.57 -1.91 -0.83
CA TYR A 259 -6.82 -2.72 0.10
C TYR A 259 -5.33 -2.39 0.05
N ARG A 260 -4.77 -1.98 1.20
CA ARG A 260 -3.35 -1.60 1.32
C ARG A 260 -2.75 -2.19 2.58
N LEU A 261 -1.84 -3.12 2.43
CA LEU A 261 -1.22 -3.83 3.53
C LEU A 261 0.27 -3.57 3.55
N ALA A 262 0.77 -2.90 4.58
CA ALA A 262 2.20 -2.86 4.85
C ALA A 262 2.59 -4.00 5.80
N LEU A 263 3.55 -4.82 5.39
CA LEU A 263 4.12 -5.92 6.16
C LEU A 263 5.56 -5.56 6.54
N THR A 264 5.83 -5.44 7.83
CA THR A 264 7.18 -5.08 8.30
C THR A 264 7.38 -5.42 9.77
N ALA A 265 8.61 -5.73 10.17
CA ALA A 265 8.94 -5.92 11.60
C ALA A 265 9.12 -4.59 12.34
N THR A 266 9.60 -3.57 11.63
CA THR A 266 10.08 -2.29 12.16
C THR A 266 9.39 -1.12 11.45
N PRO A 267 8.08 -0.91 11.67
CA PRO A 267 7.30 0.05 10.90
C PRO A 267 7.74 1.50 11.10
N PHE A 268 8.28 1.84 12.28
CA PHE A 268 8.76 3.17 12.59
C PHE A 268 10.22 3.11 13.01
N MET A 269 11.11 3.53 12.13
CA MET A 269 12.51 3.78 12.47
C MET A 269 12.62 5.22 12.96
N LYS A 270 13.23 5.43 14.13
CA LYS A 270 13.33 6.76 14.78
C LYS A 270 14.03 7.79 13.89
N ASP A 271 14.92 7.34 13.02
CA ASP A 271 15.81 8.22 12.26
C ASP A 271 15.19 8.74 10.95
N SER A 272 13.93 8.40 10.62
CA SER A 272 13.25 8.92 9.43
C SER A 272 11.76 9.18 9.66
N THR A 273 11.46 10.29 10.34
CA THR A 273 10.10 10.85 10.51
C THR A 273 9.34 10.95 9.18
N GLU A 274 10.00 11.41 8.12
CA GLU A 274 9.40 11.52 6.79
C GLU A 274 8.99 10.15 6.22
N ALA A 275 9.85 9.13 6.31
CA ALA A 275 9.51 7.79 5.80
C ALA A 275 8.31 7.20 6.57
N ASN A 276 8.28 7.39 7.89
CA ASN A 276 7.16 6.97 8.73
C ASN A 276 5.85 7.64 8.29
N MET A 277 5.90 8.95 8.02
CA MET A 277 4.74 9.69 7.51
C MET A 277 4.30 9.22 6.14
N ARG A 278 5.22 8.93 5.21
CA ARG A 278 4.89 8.38 3.89
C ARG A 278 4.27 6.98 3.99
N LEU A 279 4.77 6.13 4.88
CA LEU A 279 4.20 4.81 5.13
C LEU A 279 2.78 4.93 5.68
N MET A 280 2.57 5.76 6.71
CA MET A 280 1.25 6.00 7.28
C MET A 280 0.29 6.65 6.27
N ALA A 281 0.79 7.53 5.40
CA ALA A 281 -0.01 8.15 4.35
C ALA A 281 -0.61 7.13 3.38
N VAL A 282 0.13 6.04 3.11
CA VAL A 282 -0.26 4.98 2.16
C VAL A 282 -1.05 3.86 2.82
N ALA A 283 -0.56 3.36 3.96
CA ALA A 283 -1.07 2.15 4.60
C ALA A 283 -1.92 2.44 5.85
N GLY A 284 -1.99 3.67 6.33
CA GLY A 284 -2.72 4.01 7.54
C GLY A 284 -1.95 3.66 8.81
N ARG A 285 -2.68 3.35 9.89
CA ARG A 285 -2.09 3.08 11.21
C ARG A 285 -1.72 1.60 11.38
N ILE A 286 -0.94 1.32 12.42
CA ILE A 286 -0.71 -0.06 12.88
C ILE A 286 -2.01 -0.60 13.47
N GLU A 287 -2.50 -1.71 12.91
CA GLU A 287 -3.70 -2.41 13.42
C GLU A 287 -3.37 -3.80 13.96
N ILE A 288 -2.22 -4.37 13.58
CA ILE A 288 -1.71 -5.65 14.10
C ILE A 288 -0.28 -5.45 14.57
N LYS A 289 0.04 -6.02 15.73
CA LYS A 289 1.39 -6.07 16.28
C LYS A 289 1.66 -7.46 16.85
N VAL A 290 2.61 -8.15 16.24
CA VAL A 290 3.11 -9.48 16.64
C VAL A 290 4.63 -9.39 16.63
N THR A 291 5.21 -9.18 17.80
CA THR A 291 6.64 -8.90 17.97
C THR A 291 7.47 -10.12 18.35
N GLU A 292 6.83 -11.20 18.80
CA GLU A 292 7.42 -12.47 19.23
C GLU A 292 6.45 -13.60 18.85
#